data_AF-A0AAI9Z4R4-F1
#
_entry.id   AF-A0AAI9Z4R4-F1
#
_cell.length_a   1.000
_cell.length_b   1.000
_cell.length_c   1.000
_cell.angle_alpha   90.00
_cell.angle_beta   90.00
_cell.angle_gamma   90.00
#
_symmetry.space_group_name_H-M   'P 1'
#
loop_
_entity.id
_entity.type
_entity.pdbx_description
1 polymer ?
#
loop_
_entity_poly.entity_id
_entity_poly.type
_entity_poly.pdbx_seq_one_letter_code
_entity_poly.pdbx_strand_id
1 'polypeptide(L)'
;MKTTSLITAALAGVVIARPGMDINKMMADAKLEARQADGGGPSTELIGDLATLRGRELTATGQAIKDILTAEAPGQDLKSFYDDSDLPPKNSAECREDECCIWKYIVDDMAAQMVGNAGRCNNVARGAIRLGFHDAASWSKSTGGTGADGSIILANECKTRSDNKGLEEICDIMEGWFAKYKRYKISMADLIQTASNVATVSCPLGPRVRTFVGRKDSTTPAVKKLLPDPSDSSAKLFKLFADKSFTPAGLVALMGAHSTSQQRFVDPSRADSPQDSTPGTWDIAYYQQTLNPNAPPAVFKFQSDINVSQDPRTNGVWKAFAAGPRGQFMWNEAYATEYVRMSLLGVNNINDLTECTKALPPFRPGFQQPDEDLLTKVMGSVINSEAIKQALEKGDKIPPNAI
;
A
#
# COMPACT_ATOMS: atom_id res chain seq x y z
N MET A 1 -28.00 18.42 -41.05
CA MET A 1 -28.01 17.23 -40.18
C MET A 1 -26.94 17.43 -39.12
N LYS A 2 -27.32 17.66 -37.87
CA LYS A 2 -26.40 17.88 -36.75
C LYS A 2 -26.12 16.53 -36.09
N THR A 3 -24.86 16.13 -36.08
CA THR A 3 -24.38 14.93 -35.36
C THR A 3 -24.21 15.27 -33.89
N THR A 4 -25.04 14.65 -33.05
CA THR A 4 -24.98 14.77 -31.59
C THR A 4 -23.89 13.84 -31.06
N SER A 5 -22.81 14.41 -30.51
CA SER A 5 -21.80 13.66 -29.74
C SER A 5 -22.40 13.21 -28.42
N LEU A 6 -22.50 11.90 -28.22
CA LEU A 6 -22.80 11.28 -26.93
C LEU A 6 -21.53 11.35 -26.06
N ILE A 7 -21.51 12.29 -25.11
CA ILE A 7 -20.53 12.30 -24.02
C ILE A 7 -20.97 11.21 -23.03
N THR A 8 -20.28 10.08 -23.02
CA THR A 8 -20.43 9.07 -21.97
C THR A 8 -19.66 9.55 -20.75
N ALA A 9 -20.34 10.18 -19.79
CA ALA A 9 -19.78 10.42 -18.48
C ALA A 9 -19.56 9.06 -17.80
N ALA A 10 -18.30 8.69 -17.58
CA ALA A 10 -17.98 7.62 -16.65
C ALA A 10 -18.31 8.12 -15.24
N LEU A 11 -19.46 7.70 -14.71
CA LEU A 11 -19.78 7.87 -13.30
C LEU A 11 -18.74 7.11 -12.48
N ALA A 12 -17.79 7.84 -11.89
CA ALA A 12 -16.93 7.32 -10.83
C ALA A 12 -17.85 6.75 -9.74
N GLY A 13 -17.56 5.51 -9.36
CA GLY A 13 -18.48 4.64 -8.64
C GLY A 13 -18.88 5.19 -7.28
N VAL A 14 -20.17 5.49 -7.10
CA VAL A 14 -20.76 5.41 -5.77
C VAL A 14 -20.75 3.93 -5.40
N VAL A 15 -19.87 3.54 -4.47
CA VAL A 15 -20.00 2.25 -3.77
C VAL A 15 -21.22 2.39 -2.86
N ILE A 16 -22.41 2.25 -3.45
CA ILE A 16 -23.61 2.00 -2.66
C ILE A 16 -23.46 0.55 -2.22
N ALA A 17 -22.98 0.34 -1.00
CA ALA A 17 -23.24 -0.90 -0.29
C ALA A 17 -24.76 -1.11 -0.31
N ARG A 18 -25.24 -1.96 -1.22
CA ARG A 18 -26.66 -2.32 -1.26
C ARG A 18 -27.03 -2.92 0.09
N PRO A 19 -28.18 -2.57 0.68
CA PRO A 19 -28.69 -3.27 1.86
C PRO A 19 -28.76 -4.77 1.54
N GLY A 20 -27.98 -5.59 2.26
CA GLY A 20 -27.98 -7.06 2.11
C GLY A 20 -26.72 -7.72 1.53
N MET A 21 -25.64 -6.99 1.21
CA MET A 21 -24.34 -7.62 0.91
C MET A 21 -23.59 -7.99 2.20
N ASP A 22 -23.44 -9.29 2.47
CA ASP A 22 -22.56 -9.79 3.53
C ASP A 22 -21.10 -9.64 3.09
N ILE A 23 -20.40 -8.68 3.71
CA ILE A 23 -19.00 -8.39 3.42
C ILE A 23 -18.10 -9.63 3.62
N ASN A 24 -18.43 -10.52 4.57
CA ASN A 24 -17.66 -11.73 4.80
C ASN A 24 -17.84 -12.72 3.65
N LYS A 25 -19.06 -12.84 3.10
CA LYS A 25 -19.31 -13.66 1.91
C LYS A 25 -18.59 -13.11 0.68
N MET A 26 -18.59 -11.80 0.50
CA MET A 26 -17.87 -11.16 -0.61
C MET A 26 -16.36 -11.40 -0.52
N MET A 27 -15.77 -11.28 0.67
CA MET A 27 -14.35 -11.60 0.91
C MET A 27 -14.05 -13.08 0.62
N ALA A 28 -14.94 -13.99 1.02
CA ALA A 28 -14.77 -15.43 0.76
C ALA A 28 -14.82 -15.77 -0.74
N ASP A 29 -15.78 -15.20 -1.47
CA ASP A 29 -15.91 -15.39 -2.92
C ASP A 29 -14.71 -14.78 -3.66
N ALA A 30 -14.27 -13.60 -3.24
CA ALA A 30 -13.08 -12.93 -3.78
C ALA A 30 -11.80 -13.78 -3.58
N LYS A 31 -11.66 -14.41 -2.41
CA LYS A 31 -10.53 -15.31 -2.11
C LYS A 31 -10.53 -16.54 -3.01
N LEU A 32 -11.70 -17.11 -3.31
CA LEU A 32 -11.81 -18.26 -4.22
C LEU A 32 -11.40 -17.89 -5.65
N GLU A 33 -11.83 -16.74 -6.14
CA GLU A 33 -11.49 -16.27 -7.48
C GLU A 33 -10.02 -15.88 -7.60
N ALA A 34 -9.44 -15.24 -6.57
CA ALA A 34 -8.01 -14.94 -6.54
C ALA A 34 -7.13 -16.20 -6.66
N ARG A 35 -7.58 -17.34 -6.10
CA ARG A 35 -6.90 -18.64 -6.25
C ARG A 35 -6.98 -19.20 -7.67
N GLN A 36 -7.99 -18.80 -8.44
CA GLN A 36 -8.23 -19.27 -9.81
C GLN A 36 -7.74 -18.25 -10.86
N ALA A 37 -7.24 -17.09 -10.43
CA ALA A 37 -6.80 -16.03 -11.31
C ALA A 37 -5.54 -16.42 -12.11
N ASP A 38 -5.48 -15.98 -13.36
CA ASP A 38 -4.29 -16.06 -14.19
C ASP A 38 -3.07 -15.44 -13.48
N GLY A 39 -1.87 -15.93 -13.79
CA GLY A 39 -0.62 -15.38 -13.21
C GLY A 39 -0.13 -16.12 -11.97
N GLY A 40 -0.60 -17.35 -11.77
CA GLY A 40 -0.11 -18.26 -10.73
C GLY A 40 -0.85 -18.19 -9.40
N GLY A 41 -1.93 -17.40 -9.30
CA GLY A 41 -2.69 -17.22 -8.06
C GLY A 41 -1.89 -16.50 -6.96
N PRO A 42 -2.34 -16.55 -5.69
CA PRO A 42 -1.65 -15.90 -4.58
C PRO A 42 -0.26 -16.49 -4.35
N SER A 43 0.65 -15.68 -3.83
CA SER A 43 2.00 -16.12 -3.48
C SER A 43 1.99 -16.97 -2.20
N THR A 44 2.44 -18.22 -2.27
CA THR A 44 2.33 -19.21 -1.17
C THR A 44 3.65 -19.74 -0.60
N GLU A 45 4.80 -19.31 -1.13
CA GLU A 45 6.12 -19.74 -0.65
C GLU A 45 6.35 -19.26 0.79
N LEU A 46 6.82 -20.12 1.70
CA LEU A 46 7.21 -19.68 3.04
C LEU A 46 8.57 -18.97 2.99
N ILE A 47 8.74 -17.96 3.84
CA ILE A 47 9.96 -17.14 3.92
C ILE A 47 10.46 -17.04 5.36
N GLY A 48 11.69 -16.56 5.55
CA GLY A 48 12.31 -16.39 6.87
C GLY A 48 12.47 -17.70 7.64
N ASP A 49 12.37 -17.62 8.95
CA ASP A 49 12.39 -18.76 9.87
C ASP A 49 11.20 -19.72 9.67
N LEU A 50 10.03 -19.21 9.25
CA LEU A 50 8.85 -20.05 8.96
C LEU A 50 9.06 -21.07 7.85
N ALA A 51 10.03 -20.85 6.95
CA ALA A 51 10.38 -21.81 5.90
C ALA A 51 11.04 -23.09 6.45
N THR A 52 11.56 -23.07 7.68
CA THR A 52 12.34 -24.17 8.27
C THR A 52 11.74 -24.72 9.57
N LEU A 53 10.98 -23.90 10.31
CA LEU A 53 10.34 -24.30 11.56
C LEU A 53 9.24 -25.34 11.35
N ARG A 54 9.16 -26.32 12.25
CA ARG A 54 8.08 -27.31 12.29
C ARG A 54 6.85 -26.71 12.97
N GLY A 55 5.66 -27.23 12.68
CA GLY A 55 4.40 -26.72 13.26
C GLY A 55 4.39 -26.62 14.79
N ARG A 56 5.04 -27.57 15.49
CA ARG A 56 5.15 -27.56 16.96
C ARG A 56 6.05 -26.46 17.53
N GLU A 57 6.86 -25.82 16.68
CA GLU A 57 7.80 -24.75 17.05
C GLU A 57 7.21 -23.35 16.77
N LEU A 58 6.02 -23.30 16.15
CA LEU A 58 5.36 -22.05 15.82
C LEU A 58 4.68 -21.44 17.03
N THR A 59 4.90 -20.15 17.24
CA THR A 59 4.07 -19.36 18.15
C THR A 59 2.68 -19.15 17.53
N ALA A 60 1.72 -18.65 18.31
CA ALA A 60 0.42 -18.29 17.78
C ALA A 60 0.52 -17.26 16.64
N THR A 61 1.40 -16.25 16.79
CA THR A 61 1.65 -15.24 15.76
C THR A 61 2.36 -15.82 14.55
N GLY A 62 3.38 -16.67 14.74
CA GLY A 62 4.06 -17.36 13.65
C GLY A 62 3.13 -18.25 12.84
N GLN A 63 2.22 -18.97 13.50
CA GLN A 63 1.17 -19.74 12.82
C GLN A 63 0.20 -18.83 12.06
N ALA A 64 -0.25 -17.72 12.66
CA ALA A 64 -1.12 -16.77 11.99
C ALA A 64 -0.48 -16.16 10.74
N ILE A 65 0.80 -15.78 10.81
CA ILE A 65 1.55 -15.26 9.67
C ILE A 65 1.72 -16.35 8.60
N LYS A 66 2.08 -17.58 9.00
CA LYS A 66 2.16 -18.72 8.09
C LYS A 66 0.86 -18.90 7.31
N ASP A 67 -0.28 -18.87 8.00
CA ASP A 67 -1.59 -19.04 7.36
C ASP A 67 -1.90 -17.91 6.37
N ILE A 68 -1.48 -16.67 6.64
CA ILE A 68 -1.58 -15.57 5.67
C ILE A 68 -0.68 -15.85 4.46
N LEU A 69 0.59 -16.18 4.70
CA LEU A 69 1.59 -16.40 3.65
C LEU A 69 1.22 -17.57 2.73
N THR A 70 0.49 -18.57 3.21
CA THR A 70 -0.02 -19.69 2.39
C THR A 70 -1.45 -19.48 1.89
N ALA A 71 -1.99 -18.26 2.02
CA ALA A 71 -3.36 -17.90 1.63
C ALA A 71 -4.46 -18.76 2.28
N GLU A 72 -4.19 -19.31 3.47
CA GLU A 72 -5.12 -20.05 4.33
C GLU A 72 -5.94 -19.08 5.20
N ALA A 73 -5.35 -17.97 5.64
CA ALA A 73 -5.99 -16.88 6.39
C ALA A 73 -6.01 -15.55 5.58
N PRO A 74 -6.92 -14.61 5.88
CA PRO A 74 -6.92 -13.29 5.24
C PRO A 74 -5.74 -12.45 5.72
N GLY A 75 -5.16 -11.67 4.81
CA GLY A 75 -4.17 -10.63 5.14
C GLY A 75 -4.77 -9.37 5.78
N GLN A 76 -6.11 -9.28 5.85
CA GLN A 76 -6.83 -8.19 6.51
C GLN A 76 -7.47 -8.60 7.83
N ASP A 77 -7.63 -7.63 8.72
CA ASP A 77 -8.48 -7.74 9.89
C ASP A 77 -9.35 -6.47 10.01
N LEU A 78 -10.67 -6.65 9.95
CA LEU A 78 -11.66 -5.56 10.04
C LEU A 78 -12.32 -5.46 11.42
N LYS A 79 -11.91 -6.29 12.40
CA LYS A 79 -12.64 -6.52 13.66
C LYS A 79 -11.81 -6.23 14.90
N SER A 80 -10.49 -6.37 14.84
CA SER A 80 -9.62 -6.10 16.01
C SER A 80 -9.33 -4.60 16.15
N PHE A 81 -9.65 -4.06 17.33
CA PHE A 81 -9.43 -2.65 17.71
C PHE A 81 -9.11 -2.56 19.21
N TYR A 82 -8.43 -1.48 19.60
CA TYR A 82 -8.54 -0.98 20.97
C TYR A 82 -9.92 -0.36 21.17
N ASP A 83 -10.53 -0.62 22.32
CA ASP A 83 -11.56 0.27 22.83
C ASP A 83 -10.86 1.52 23.37
N ASP A 84 -11.19 2.70 22.85
CA ASP A 84 -10.58 3.95 23.28
C ASP A 84 -10.89 4.24 24.77
N SER A 85 -11.97 3.69 25.35
CA SER A 85 -12.21 3.79 26.79
C SER A 85 -11.25 2.95 27.64
N ASP A 86 -10.67 1.92 27.05
CA ASP A 86 -9.86 0.91 27.75
C ASP A 86 -8.37 1.02 27.41
N LEU A 87 -7.99 1.95 26.52
CA LEU A 87 -6.59 2.19 26.16
C LEU A 87 -5.81 2.71 27.38
N PRO A 88 -4.84 1.95 27.91
CA PRO A 88 -4.10 2.40 29.08
C PRO A 88 -3.25 3.64 28.77
N PRO A 89 -3.04 4.56 29.73
CA PRO A 89 -2.24 5.75 29.48
C PRO A 89 -0.83 5.42 28.97
N LYS A 90 -0.36 6.14 27.94
CA LYS A 90 0.93 5.92 27.25
C LYS A 90 2.15 5.58 28.10
N ASN A 91 2.25 6.11 29.32
CA ASN A 91 3.40 5.92 30.21
C ASN A 91 3.08 5.02 31.43
N SER A 92 1.93 4.37 31.45
CA SER A 92 1.50 3.51 32.55
C SER A 92 2.21 2.15 32.54
N ALA A 93 2.07 1.36 33.60
CA ALA A 93 2.64 0.02 33.67
C ALA A 93 1.89 -0.94 32.74
N GLU A 94 0.56 -0.82 32.71
CA GLU A 94 -0.35 -1.60 31.89
C GLU A 94 -0.04 -1.43 30.40
N CYS A 95 0.25 -0.21 29.95
CA CYS A 95 0.67 0.03 28.55
C CYS A 95 2.04 -0.57 28.21
N ARG A 96 2.91 -0.80 29.21
CA ARG A 96 4.20 -1.47 28.99
C ARG A 96 4.08 -2.99 28.95
N GLU A 97 3.01 -3.55 29.52
CA GLU A 97 2.74 -5.00 29.50
C GLU A 97 2.10 -5.45 28.18
N ASP A 98 1.35 -4.57 27.51
CA ASP A 98 0.83 -4.78 26.16
C ASP A 98 1.76 -4.17 25.11
N GLU A 99 2.54 -5.00 24.42
CA GLU A 99 3.51 -4.57 23.39
C GLU A 99 2.88 -3.68 22.30
N CYS A 100 1.58 -3.82 22.05
CA CYS A 100 0.85 -3.05 21.04
C CYS A 100 0.30 -1.71 21.55
N CYS A 101 0.29 -1.47 22.87
CA CYS A 101 -0.34 -0.27 23.43
C CYS A 101 0.36 1.00 22.95
N ILE A 102 1.70 1.01 22.96
CA ILE A 102 2.44 2.16 22.45
C ILE A 102 2.18 2.39 20.96
N TRP A 103 1.96 1.33 20.19
CA TRP A 103 1.68 1.41 18.77
C TRP A 103 0.37 2.12 18.47
N LYS A 104 -0.66 2.02 19.33
CA LYS A 104 -1.89 2.81 19.15
C LYS A 104 -1.61 4.32 19.14
N TYR A 105 -0.79 4.81 20.08
CA TYR A 105 -0.39 6.22 20.12
C TYR A 105 0.46 6.64 18.92
N ILE A 106 1.36 5.76 18.45
CA ILE A 106 2.18 6.02 17.27
C ILE A 106 1.29 6.10 16.02
N VAL A 107 0.39 5.15 15.87
CA VAL A 107 -0.54 5.03 14.75
C VAL A 107 -1.50 6.21 14.69
N ASP A 108 -2.05 6.66 15.82
CA ASP A 108 -2.94 7.83 15.86
C ASP A 108 -2.21 9.09 15.40
N ASP A 109 -0.96 9.29 15.85
CA ASP A 109 -0.11 10.40 15.40
C ASP A 109 0.21 10.36 13.90
N MET A 110 0.44 9.17 13.35
CA MET A 110 0.68 8.95 11.92
C MET A 110 -0.59 9.26 11.12
N ALA A 111 -1.72 8.64 11.48
CA ALA A 111 -2.98 8.78 10.78
C ALA A 111 -3.45 10.24 10.71
N ALA A 112 -3.27 10.99 11.80
CA ALA A 112 -3.57 12.42 11.87
C ALA A 112 -2.76 13.28 10.87
N GLN A 113 -1.59 12.80 10.42
CA GLN A 113 -0.72 13.49 9.46
C GLN A 113 -0.86 12.96 8.03
N MET A 114 -1.68 11.92 7.80
CA MET A 114 -1.76 11.22 6.52
C MET A 114 -2.99 11.58 5.68
N VAL A 115 -3.88 12.42 6.20
CA VAL A 115 -5.11 12.88 5.51
C VAL A 115 -5.23 14.40 5.53
N GLY A 116 -5.76 14.97 4.46
CA GLY A 116 -6.06 16.40 4.39
C GLY A 116 -7.54 16.70 4.65
N ASN A 117 -7.92 17.97 4.48
CA ASN A 117 -9.28 18.44 4.79
C ASN A 117 -10.38 17.93 3.83
N ALA A 118 -10.00 17.30 2.70
CA ALA A 118 -10.95 16.57 1.85
C ALA A 118 -11.20 15.14 2.35
N GLY A 119 -10.46 14.69 3.37
CA GLY A 119 -10.53 13.31 3.87
C GLY A 119 -9.87 12.28 2.96
N ARG A 120 -9.16 12.72 1.91
CA ARG A 120 -8.32 11.87 1.05
C ARG A 120 -6.89 11.84 1.60
N CYS A 121 -6.13 10.79 1.29
CA CYS A 121 -4.77 10.68 1.78
C CYS A 121 -3.80 11.61 1.03
N ASN A 122 -2.77 12.05 1.76
CA ASN A 122 -1.83 13.09 1.32
C ASN A 122 -0.45 12.50 0.95
N ASN A 123 0.52 13.37 0.64
CA ASN A 123 1.87 12.98 0.24
C ASN A 123 2.63 12.21 1.32
N VAL A 124 2.35 12.44 2.61
CA VAL A 124 2.93 11.65 3.71
C VAL A 124 2.47 10.20 3.63
N ALA A 125 1.16 9.98 3.41
CA ALA A 125 0.61 8.63 3.24
C ALA A 125 1.20 7.94 2.00
N ARG A 126 1.17 8.61 0.85
CA ARG A 126 1.73 8.07 -0.41
C ARG A 126 3.21 7.75 -0.29
N GLY A 127 3.96 8.64 0.36
CA GLY A 127 5.37 8.46 0.68
C GLY A 127 5.61 7.25 1.58
N ALA A 128 4.80 7.05 2.61
CA ALA A 128 4.93 5.92 3.53
C ALA A 128 4.65 4.58 2.86
N ILE A 129 3.65 4.50 1.98
CA ILE A 129 3.34 3.32 1.17
C ILE A 129 4.55 2.95 0.29
N ARG A 130 5.10 3.95 -0.43
CA ARG A 130 6.30 3.76 -1.26
C ARG A 130 7.52 3.37 -0.41
N LEU A 131 7.72 4.01 0.73
CA LEU A 131 8.85 3.75 1.63
C LEU A 131 8.84 2.31 2.14
N GLY A 132 7.67 1.80 2.54
CA GLY A 132 7.54 0.41 2.99
C GLY A 132 7.95 -0.60 1.92
N PHE A 133 7.62 -0.32 0.65
CA PHE A 133 8.11 -1.12 -0.48
C PHE A 133 9.62 -0.98 -0.69
N HIS A 134 10.16 0.24 -0.73
CA HIS A 134 11.58 0.46 -1.02
C HIS A 134 12.53 -0.11 0.05
N ASP A 135 12.12 -0.08 1.32
CA ASP A 135 12.84 -0.76 2.41
C ASP A 135 12.80 -2.28 2.18
N ALA A 136 11.59 -2.85 2.16
CA ALA A 136 11.40 -4.29 2.15
C ALA A 136 11.88 -5.00 0.87
N ALA A 137 11.62 -4.38 -0.30
CA ALA A 137 11.91 -5.00 -1.59
C ALA A 137 13.39 -4.97 -1.96
N SER A 138 14.26 -4.38 -1.15
CA SER A 138 15.71 -4.43 -1.37
C SER A 138 16.35 -5.74 -0.85
N TRP A 139 15.63 -6.85 -1.03
CA TRP A 139 15.99 -8.23 -0.67
C TRP A 139 15.71 -9.21 -1.82
N SER A 140 16.41 -10.34 -1.86
CA SER A 140 16.18 -11.43 -2.81
C SER A 140 16.64 -12.78 -2.26
N LYS A 141 16.07 -13.88 -2.76
CA LYS A 141 16.54 -15.24 -2.47
C LYS A 141 17.93 -15.49 -3.03
N SER A 142 18.23 -14.96 -4.21
CA SER A 142 19.49 -15.24 -4.92
C SER A 142 20.71 -14.50 -4.35
N THR A 143 20.55 -13.24 -3.94
CA THR A 143 21.68 -12.40 -3.47
C THR A 143 21.60 -12.06 -1.99
N GLY A 144 20.53 -12.47 -1.31
CA GLY A 144 20.20 -11.95 0.01
C GLY A 144 19.78 -10.49 -0.05
N GLY A 145 20.15 -9.75 0.98
CA GLY A 145 19.74 -8.38 1.23
C GLY A 145 19.25 -8.22 2.66
N THR A 146 18.83 -7.01 2.97
CA THR A 146 18.46 -6.55 4.32
C THR A 146 16.95 -6.67 4.52
N GLY A 147 16.18 -6.23 3.52
CA GLY A 147 14.74 -6.41 3.49
C GLY A 147 14.02 -5.42 4.40
N ALA A 148 12.92 -5.84 5.02
CA ALA A 148 12.14 -4.99 5.91
C ALA A 148 12.86 -4.84 7.26
N ASP A 149 13.89 -4.00 7.29
CA ASP A 149 14.77 -3.86 8.45
C ASP A 149 15.20 -2.41 8.75
N GLY A 150 14.57 -1.43 8.10
CA GLY A 150 14.82 -0.01 8.34
C GLY A 150 16.14 0.51 7.79
N SER A 151 16.92 -0.33 7.10
CA SER A 151 18.20 0.05 6.51
C SER A 151 18.09 1.23 5.58
N ILE A 152 16.96 1.43 4.90
CA ILE A 152 16.81 2.56 3.97
C ILE A 152 17.02 3.93 4.64
N ILE A 153 16.64 4.07 5.92
CA ILE A 153 16.88 5.27 6.73
C ILE A 153 18.17 5.13 7.52
N LEU A 154 18.36 4.00 8.21
CA LEU A 154 19.48 3.81 9.15
C LEU A 154 20.86 3.76 8.46
N ALA A 155 20.91 3.39 7.18
CA ALA A 155 22.09 3.45 6.34
C ALA A 155 22.12 4.70 5.42
N ASN A 156 21.22 5.67 5.66
CA ASN A 156 21.13 6.93 4.92
C ASN A 156 20.90 6.74 3.40
N GLU A 157 20.14 5.72 3.01
CA GLU A 157 19.94 5.35 1.61
C GLU A 157 18.92 6.25 0.89
N CYS A 158 17.98 6.87 1.61
CA CYS A 158 17.06 7.86 1.02
C CYS A 158 17.81 9.04 0.39
N LYS A 159 18.97 9.43 0.96
CA LYS A 159 19.74 10.61 0.53
C LYS A 159 20.94 10.25 -0.36
N THR A 160 21.33 8.98 -0.40
CA THR A 160 22.57 8.53 -1.08
C THR A 160 22.33 7.64 -2.30
N ARG A 161 21.11 7.11 -2.48
CA ARG A 161 20.80 6.20 -3.60
C ARG A 161 19.76 6.76 -4.54
N SER A 162 20.08 6.72 -5.83
CA SER A 162 19.22 7.26 -6.90
C SER A 162 17.93 6.49 -7.10
N ASP A 163 17.89 5.18 -6.80
CA ASP A 163 16.68 4.36 -6.86
C ASP A 163 15.65 4.77 -5.79
N ASN A 164 16.07 5.49 -4.75
CA ASN A 164 15.20 6.02 -3.68
C ASN A 164 14.81 7.49 -3.84
N LYS A 165 15.18 8.13 -4.95
CA LYS A 165 14.91 9.55 -5.20
C LYS A 165 13.43 9.88 -4.99
N GLY A 166 13.14 10.94 -4.24
CA GLY A 166 11.79 11.37 -3.87
C GLY A 166 11.26 10.78 -2.56
N LEU A 167 12.05 9.99 -1.83
CA LEU A 167 11.69 9.49 -0.49
C LEU A 167 12.25 10.37 0.65
N GLU A 168 13.04 11.39 0.33
CA GLU A 168 13.77 12.20 1.31
C GLU A 168 12.82 12.81 2.36
N GLU A 169 11.71 13.43 1.92
CA GLU A 169 10.73 14.05 2.81
C GLU A 169 10.09 13.04 3.79
N ILE A 170 9.64 11.88 3.29
CA ILE A 170 9.02 10.88 4.15
C ILE A 170 10.06 10.22 5.09
N CYS A 171 11.30 10.04 4.65
CA CYS A 171 12.37 9.54 5.51
C CYS A 171 12.65 10.52 6.67
N ASP A 172 12.69 11.83 6.41
CA ASP A 172 12.85 12.84 7.46
C ASP A 172 11.67 12.83 8.44
N ILE A 173 10.43 12.62 7.97
CA ILE A 173 9.25 12.45 8.83
C ILE A 173 9.37 11.19 9.71
N MET A 174 9.79 10.05 9.14
CA MET A 174 10.02 8.82 9.90
C MET A 174 11.12 8.99 10.95
N GLU A 175 12.22 9.68 10.63
CA GLU A 175 13.27 10.03 11.60
C GLU A 175 12.69 10.84 12.77
N GLY A 176 11.80 11.79 12.48
CA GLY A 176 11.07 12.57 13.49
C GLY A 176 10.19 11.71 14.39
N TRP A 177 9.38 10.82 13.82
CA TRP A 177 8.57 9.88 14.60
C TRP A 177 9.43 8.91 15.41
N PHE A 178 10.50 8.38 14.82
CA PHE A 178 11.43 7.50 15.51
C PHE A 178 12.10 8.22 16.69
N ALA A 179 12.56 9.47 16.51
CA ALA A 179 13.12 10.26 17.60
C ALA A 179 12.12 10.48 18.75
N LYS A 180 10.84 10.70 18.43
CA LYS A 180 9.76 10.85 19.41
C LYS A 180 9.46 9.57 20.19
N TYR A 181 9.58 8.40 19.55
CA TYR A 181 9.07 7.13 20.07
C TYR A 181 10.11 6.07 20.43
N LYS A 182 11.38 6.21 20.02
CA LYS A 182 12.44 5.22 20.27
C LYS A 182 12.66 4.85 21.74
N ARG A 183 12.32 5.75 22.67
CA ARG A 183 12.37 5.47 24.12
C ARG A 183 11.48 4.31 24.57
N TYR A 184 10.48 3.96 23.76
CA TYR A 184 9.56 2.84 23.97
C TYR A 184 10.04 1.55 23.28
N LYS A 185 11.32 1.48 22.87
CA LYS A 185 11.94 0.30 22.26
C LYS A 185 11.31 -0.16 20.95
N ILE A 186 10.74 0.77 20.19
CA ILE A 186 10.37 0.51 18.79
C ILE A 186 11.63 0.43 17.92
N SER A 187 11.53 -0.28 16.80
CA SER A 187 12.54 -0.31 15.74
C SER A 187 12.14 0.65 14.61
N MET A 188 13.11 1.14 13.83
CA MET A 188 12.82 1.87 12.59
C MET A 188 12.14 0.94 11.57
N ALA A 189 12.56 -0.32 11.51
CA ALA A 189 11.97 -1.36 10.67
C ALA A 189 10.45 -1.48 10.87
N ASP A 190 10.01 -1.62 12.13
CA ASP A 190 8.58 -1.70 12.45
C ASP A 190 7.88 -0.36 12.22
N LEU A 191 8.55 0.77 12.45
CA LEU A 191 7.97 2.09 12.22
C LEU A 191 7.62 2.28 10.74
N ILE A 192 8.52 1.92 9.83
CA ILE A 192 8.30 2.02 8.38
C ILE A 192 7.13 1.12 7.93
N GLN A 193 7.16 -0.16 8.30
CA GLN A 193 6.14 -1.12 7.85
C GLN A 193 4.77 -0.80 8.47
N THR A 194 4.74 -0.36 9.73
CA THR A 194 3.50 0.12 10.36
C THR A 194 2.99 1.38 9.67
N ALA A 195 3.85 2.36 9.38
CA ALA A 195 3.42 3.58 8.72
C ALA A 195 2.82 3.34 7.33
N SER A 196 3.36 2.38 6.57
CA SER A 196 2.77 1.99 5.29
C SER A 196 1.36 1.39 5.43
N ASN A 197 1.14 0.54 6.44
CA ASN A 197 -0.19 0.00 6.74
C ASN A 197 -1.16 1.07 7.25
N VAL A 198 -0.70 2.00 8.09
CA VAL A 198 -1.49 3.16 8.54
C VAL A 198 -1.85 4.05 7.36
N ALA A 199 -0.91 4.33 6.46
CA ALA A 199 -1.16 5.11 5.26
C ALA A 199 -2.20 4.43 4.35
N THR A 200 -2.05 3.13 4.14
CA THR A 200 -2.98 2.32 3.34
C THR A 200 -4.41 2.46 3.86
N VAL A 201 -4.68 2.18 5.14
CA VAL A 201 -6.05 2.30 5.71
C VAL A 201 -6.51 3.76 5.86
N SER A 202 -5.59 4.72 6.00
CA SER A 202 -5.93 6.14 6.06
C SER A 202 -6.46 6.66 4.73
N CYS A 203 -5.95 6.14 3.61
CA CYS A 203 -6.57 6.34 2.30
C CYS A 203 -7.98 5.72 2.31
N PRO A 204 -9.03 6.47 1.93
CA PRO A 204 -10.38 5.92 1.84
C PRO A 204 -10.41 4.67 0.97
N LEU A 205 -11.21 3.67 1.36
CA LEU A 205 -11.30 2.33 0.77
C LEU A 205 -10.07 1.42 0.94
N GLY A 206 -9.01 1.90 1.59
CA GLY A 206 -7.78 1.12 1.76
C GLY A 206 -7.92 0.01 2.80
N PRO A 207 -7.35 -1.18 2.55
CA PRO A 207 -7.49 -2.34 3.44
C PRO A 207 -6.79 -2.14 4.79
N ARG A 208 -7.35 -2.75 5.84
CA ARG A 208 -6.68 -2.89 7.15
C ARG A 208 -5.73 -4.09 7.11
N VAL A 209 -4.54 -3.88 6.56
CA VAL A 209 -3.51 -4.91 6.46
C VAL A 209 -3.04 -5.33 7.86
N ARG A 210 -3.02 -6.64 8.12
CA ARG A 210 -2.54 -7.18 9.41
C ARG A 210 -1.09 -6.74 9.64
N THR A 211 -0.85 -6.18 10.82
CA THR A 211 0.40 -5.50 11.16
C THR A 211 1.11 -6.24 12.27
N PHE A 212 2.36 -6.59 12.02
CA PHE A 212 3.22 -7.32 12.95
C PHE A 212 4.41 -6.44 13.31
N VAL A 213 4.87 -6.50 14.56
CA VAL A 213 6.01 -5.72 15.07
C VAL A 213 6.99 -6.65 15.78
N GLY A 214 8.24 -6.22 15.95
CA GLY A 214 9.34 -7.02 16.50
C GLY A 214 10.50 -7.23 15.52
N ARG A 215 10.55 -6.48 14.41
CA ARG A 215 11.69 -6.54 13.47
C ARG A 215 12.96 -6.01 14.12
N LYS A 216 14.09 -6.51 13.64
CA LYS A 216 15.41 -6.05 14.05
C LYS A 216 15.90 -4.99 13.08
N ASP A 217 16.32 -3.85 13.62
CA ASP A 217 16.95 -2.78 12.83
C ASP A 217 18.30 -3.23 12.26
N SER A 218 18.62 -2.74 11.07
CA SER A 218 19.91 -2.91 10.42
C SER A 218 20.47 -1.58 9.95
N THR A 219 21.77 -1.38 10.16
CA THR A 219 22.54 -0.27 9.57
C THR A 219 23.31 -0.70 8.32
N THR A 220 23.14 -1.94 7.89
CA THR A 220 23.77 -2.45 6.67
C THR A 220 23.01 -1.89 5.48
N PRO A 221 23.66 -1.20 4.53
CA PRO A 221 22.99 -0.73 3.33
C PRO A 221 22.47 -1.91 2.50
N ALA A 222 21.31 -1.73 1.86
CA ALA A 222 20.72 -2.78 1.05
C ALA A 222 21.53 -3.10 -0.21
N VAL A 223 21.37 -4.32 -0.74
CA VAL A 223 22.02 -4.71 -2.00
C VAL A 223 21.46 -3.86 -3.16
N LYS A 224 22.35 -3.38 -4.03
CA LYS A 224 21.98 -2.54 -5.18
C LYS A 224 21.24 -3.33 -6.25
N LYS A 225 20.41 -2.63 -7.04
CA LYS A 225 19.69 -3.16 -8.23
C LYS A 225 18.66 -4.26 -7.92
N LEU A 226 18.07 -4.22 -6.73
CA LEU A 226 16.98 -5.13 -6.34
C LEU A 226 15.58 -4.50 -6.46
N LEU A 227 15.50 -3.19 -6.78
CA LEU A 227 14.25 -2.48 -7.02
C LEU A 227 13.92 -2.43 -8.53
N PRO A 228 12.63 -2.44 -8.90
CA PRO A 228 12.20 -2.33 -10.29
C PRO A 228 12.41 -0.92 -10.87
N ASP A 229 12.53 -0.83 -12.19
CA ASP A 229 12.50 0.44 -12.93
C ASP A 229 11.11 0.66 -13.56
N PRO A 230 10.59 1.90 -13.62
CA PRO A 230 9.28 2.21 -14.22
C PRO A 230 9.19 1.91 -15.73
N SER A 231 10.31 1.60 -16.38
CA SER A 231 10.37 1.19 -17.80
C SER A 231 10.57 -0.32 -18.00
N ASP A 232 10.67 -1.11 -16.92
CA ASP A 232 10.97 -2.53 -17.02
C ASP A 232 9.88 -3.33 -17.76
N SER A 233 10.33 -4.36 -18.49
CA SER A 233 9.42 -5.31 -19.13
C SER A 233 8.74 -6.21 -18.09
N SER A 234 7.53 -6.70 -18.42
CA SER A 234 6.81 -7.67 -17.57
C SER A 234 7.67 -8.89 -17.25
N ALA A 235 8.44 -9.42 -18.22
CA ALA A 235 9.34 -10.54 -18.01
C ALA A 235 10.44 -10.26 -16.98
N LYS A 236 11.04 -9.05 -17.00
CA LYS A 236 12.03 -8.64 -16.01
C LYS A 236 11.40 -8.48 -14.62
N LEU A 237 10.24 -7.82 -14.55
CA LEU A 237 9.51 -7.64 -13.29
C LEU A 237 9.10 -8.98 -12.67
N PHE A 238 8.56 -9.91 -13.46
CA PHE A 238 8.19 -11.23 -12.93
C PHE A 238 9.39 -12.02 -12.43
N LYS A 239 10.53 -11.94 -13.11
CA LYS A 239 11.77 -12.55 -12.62
C LYS A 239 12.21 -11.92 -11.30
N LEU A 240 12.20 -10.59 -11.22
CA LEU A 240 12.61 -9.84 -10.03
C LEU A 240 11.72 -10.17 -8.82
N PHE A 241 10.41 -10.24 -9.03
CA PHE A 241 9.43 -10.51 -7.96
C PHE A 241 9.35 -12.00 -7.61
N ALA A 242 9.57 -12.92 -8.55
CA ALA A 242 9.72 -14.35 -8.23
C ALA A 242 10.92 -14.62 -7.32
N ASP A 243 12.03 -13.89 -7.50
CA ASP A 243 13.20 -13.94 -6.62
C ASP A 243 12.95 -13.30 -5.24
N LYS A 244 11.77 -12.68 -5.05
CA LYS A 244 11.25 -12.14 -3.80
C LYS A 244 10.05 -12.92 -3.26
N SER A 245 9.82 -14.14 -3.76
CA SER A 245 8.71 -15.03 -3.37
C SER A 245 7.30 -14.61 -3.83
N PHE A 246 7.19 -13.74 -4.84
CA PHE A 246 5.90 -13.34 -5.40
C PHE A 246 5.56 -14.02 -6.72
N THR A 247 4.28 -14.33 -6.92
CA THR A 247 3.74 -14.67 -8.23
C THR A 247 3.51 -13.41 -9.08
N PRO A 248 3.36 -13.54 -10.41
CA PRO A 248 2.88 -12.43 -11.24
C PRO A 248 1.55 -11.82 -10.76
N ALA A 249 0.59 -12.62 -10.29
CA ALA A 249 -0.67 -12.10 -9.73
C ALA A 249 -0.43 -11.33 -8.41
N GLY A 250 0.48 -11.79 -7.56
CA GLY A 250 0.87 -11.08 -6.35
C GLY A 250 1.52 -9.72 -6.64
N LEU A 251 2.34 -9.65 -7.69
CA LEU A 251 2.86 -8.36 -8.19
C LEU A 251 1.72 -7.43 -8.62
N VAL A 252 0.74 -7.91 -9.41
CA VAL A 252 -0.40 -7.08 -9.84
C VAL A 252 -1.15 -6.52 -8.63
N ALA A 253 -1.37 -7.32 -7.60
CA ALA A 253 -2.03 -6.87 -6.38
C ALA A 253 -1.28 -5.71 -5.70
N LEU A 254 0.04 -5.84 -5.56
CA LEU A 254 0.91 -4.80 -4.99
C LEU A 254 0.96 -3.52 -5.85
N MET A 255 0.99 -3.65 -7.18
CA MET A 255 1.00 -2.51 -8.11
C MET A 255 -0.23 -1.62 -7.96
N GLY A 256 -1.35 -2.14 -7.45
CA GLY A 256 -2.52 -1.33 -7.14
C GLY A 256 -2.24 -0.16 -6.19
N ALA A 257 -1.16 -0.22 -5.39
CA ALA A 257 -0.73 0.92 -4.57
C ALA A 257 -0.47 2.20 -5.40
N HIS A 258 -0.29 2.07 -6.72
CA HIS A 258 -0.23 3.22 -7.61
C HIS A 258 -1.55 4.02 -7.68
N SER A 259 -2.68 3.50 -7.20
CA SER A 259 -3.92 4.29 -7.05
C SER A 259 -3.74 5.48 -6.10
N THR A 260 -2.80 5.41 -5.17
CA THR A 260 -2.44 6.51 -4.28
C THR A 260 -0.99 6.94 -4.54
N SER A 261 -0.71 7.36 -5.78
CA SER A 261 0.65 7.77 -6.18
C SER A 261 0.68 8.99 -7.12
N GLN A 262 1.84 9.66 -7.14
CA GLN A 262 2.19 10.72 -8.08
C GLN A 262 3.65 10.56 -8.49
N GLN A 263 3.95 10.85 -9.76
CA GLN A 263 5.30 10.78 -10.31
C GLN A 263 5.97 12.15 -10.33
N ARG A 264 7.26 12.23 -10.01
CA ARG A 264 8.04 13.49 -10.05
C ARG A 264 9.26 13.45 -10.97
N PHE A 265 9.77 12.25 -11.25
CA PHE A 265 11.09 12.08 -11.86
C PHE A 265 11.11 11.24 -13.13
N VAL A 266 10.02 10.55 -13.47
CA VAL A 266 9.96 9.75 -14.71
C VAL A 266 9.75 10.67 -15.90
N ASP A 267 8.81 11.60 -15.77
CA ASP A 267 8.67 12.73 -16.68
C ASP A 267 8.63 14.04 -15.87
N PRO A 268 9.77 14.73 -15.73
CA PRO A 268 9.83 15.99 -14.98
C PRO A 268 8.91 17.09 -15.53
N SER A 269 8.55 17.06 -16.82
CA SER A 269 7.60 18.04 -17.39
C SER A 269 6.17 17.85 -16.89
N ARG A 270 5.89 16.65 -16.36
CA ARG A 270 4.60 16.24 -15.80
C ARG A 270 4.69 15.95 -14.30
N ALA A 271 5.68 16.51 -13.61
CA ALA A 271 5.84 16.29 -12.17
C ALA A 271 4.52 16.51 -11.42
N ASP A 272 4.27 15.65 -10.44
CA ASP A 272 3.06 15.53 -9.62
C ASP A 272 1.84 14.98 -10.36
N SER A 273 1.99 14.51 -11.60
CA SER A 273 0.92 13.78 -12.29
C SER A 273 0.64 12.45 -11.57
N PRO A 274 -0.63 12.15 -11.27
CA PRO A 274 -1.03 10.92 -10.60
C PRO A 274 -1.09 9.72 -11.55
N GLN A 275 -1.10 8.52 -11.01
CA GLN A 275 -1.25 7.27 -11.78
C GLN A 275 -2.72 6.90 -12.04
N ASP A 276 -3.67 7.58 -11.39
CA ASP A 276 -5.10 7.57 -11.71
C ASP A 276 -5.74 8.94 -11.43
N SER A 277 -7.05 9.05 -11.62
CA SER A 277 -7.79 10.31 -11.42
C SER A 277 -8.09 10.66 -9.96
N THR A 278 -7.78 9.78 -9.01
CA THR A 278 -8.19 9.85 -7.60
C THR A 278 -7.00 9.59 -6.67
N PRO A 279 -5.86 10.31 -6.79
CA PRO A 279 -4.58 9.98 -6.14
C PRO A 279 -4.53 10.00 -4.61
N GLY A 280 -5.65 10.31 -3.95
CA GLY A 280 -5.81 10.23 -2.50
C GLY A 280 -6.84 9.21 -2.05
N THR A 281 -7.35 8.35 -2.94
CA THR A 281 -8.34 7.30 -2.67
C THR A 281 -7.74 5.95 -3.08
N TRP A 282 -7.89 4.92 -2.25
CA TRP A 282 -7.41 3.57 -2.54
C TRP A 282 -8.46 2.82 -3.37
N ASP A 283 -8.63 3.20 -4.64
CA ASP A 283 -9.69 2.67 -5.48
C ASP A 283 -9.16 1.94 -6.74
N ILE A 284 -10.08 1.42 -7.55
CA ILE A 284 -9.73 0.65 -8.75
C ILE A 284 -9.61 1.50 -10.01
N ALA A 285 -9.64 2.84 -9.91
CA ALA A 285 -9.46 3.75 -11.05
C ALA A 285 -8.12 3.50 -11.72
N TYR A 286 -7.05 3.24 -10.96
CA TYR A 286 -5.75 2.82 -11.48
C TYR A 286 -5.83 1.64 -12.45
N TYR A 287 -6.48 0.53 -12.07
CA TYR A 287 -6.59 -0.64 -12.93
C TYR A 287 -7.38 -0.34 -14.21
N GLN A 288 -8.49 0.40 -14.08
CA GLN A 288 -9.35 0.77 -15.20
C GLN A 288 -8.66 1.73 -16.16
N GLN A 289 -8.00 2.76 -15.63
CA GLN A 289 -7.40 3.84 -16.41
C GLN A 289 -6.09 3.42 -17.05
N THR A 290 -5.33 2.51 -16.44
CA THR A 290 -4.15 1.92 -17.08
C THR A 290 -4.53 1.24 -18.41
N LEU A 291 -5.65 0.50 -18.44
CA LEU A 291 -6.16 -0.15 -19.64
C LEU A 291 -6.81 0.82 -20.65
N ASN A 292 -7.28 1.98 -20.19
CA ASN A 292 -8.02 2.92 -21.03
C ASN A 292 -7.08 3.81 -21.88
N PRO A 293 -7.07 3.70 -23.23
CA PRO A 293 -6.24 4.58 -24.06
C PRO A 293 -6.64 6.07 -23.96
N ASN A 294 -7.85 6.36 -23.50
CA ASN A 294 -8.40 7.70 -23.30
C ASN A 294 -8.56 8.03 -21.81
N ALA A 295 -7.62 7.59 -20.97
CA ALA A 295 -7.57 8.01 -19.56
C ALA A 295 -7.46 9.55 -19.45
N PRO A 296 -7.92 10.15 -18.34
CA PRO A 296 -7.88 11.60 -18.17
C PRO A 296 -6.46 12.17 -18.41
N PRO A 297 -6.31 13.34 -19.08
CA PRO A 297 -4.99 13.87 -19.45
C PRO A 297 -4.00 14.07 -18.29
N ALA A 298 -4.49 14.33 -17.06
CA ALA A 298 -3.64 14.41 -15.87
C ALA A 298 -2.94 13.09 -15.54
N VAL A 299 -3.55 11.95 -15.88
CA VAL A 299 -3.08 10.62 -15.52
C VAL A 299 -1.80 10.28 -16.27
N PHE A 300 -0.80 9.84 -15.53
CA PHE A 300 0.49 9.40 -16.04
C PHE A 300 0.64 7.90 -15.80
N LYS A 301 0.84 7.12 -16.87
CA LYS A 301 1.03 5.68 -16.79
C LYS A 301 2.52 5.35 -16.89
N PHE A 302 3.05 4.59 -15.94
CA PHE A 302 4.38 4.01 -16.11
C PHE A 302 4.35 2.95 -17.21
N GLN A 303 5.46 2.81 -17.93
CA GLN A 303 5.56 1.80 -18.98
C GLN A 303 5.54 0.38 -18.39
N SER A 304 6.09 0.18 -17.20
CA SER A 304 5.97 -1.05 -16.41
C SER A 304 4.51 -1.45 -16.19
N ASP A 305 3.66 -0.51 -15.84
CA ASP A 305 2.25 -0.73 -15.51
C ASP A 305 1.49 -1.17 -16.77
N ILE A 306 1.74 -0.49 -17.89
CA ILE A 306 1.23 -0.88 -19.20
C ILE A 306 1.69 -2.30 -19.55
N ASN A 307 2.99 -2.58 -19.45
CA ASN A 307 3.56 -3.89 -19.79
C ASN A 307 2.93 -5.03 -18.97
N VAL A 308 2.77 -4.87 -17.66
CA VAL A 308 2.17 -5.89 -16.79
C VAL A 308 0.66 -6.01 -17.02
N SER A 309 -0.04 -4.90 -17.28
CA SER A 309 -1.50 -4.91 -17.54
C SER A 309 -1.88 -5.68 -18.82
N GLN A 310 -0.99 -5.73 -19.81
CA GLN A 310 -1.22 -6.36 -21.10
C GLN A 310 -0.65 -7.77 -21.22
N ASP A 311 0.29 -8.16 -20.35
CA ASP A 311 0.93 -9.47 -20.42
C ASP A 311 -0.10 -10.61 -20.31
N PRO A 312 -0.05 -11.64 -21.18
CA PRO A 312 -0.98 -12.77 -21.14
C PRO A 312 -1.07 -13.49 -19.80
N ARG A 313 -0.02 -13.43 -18.98
CA ARG A 313 0.00 -14.06 -17.65
C ARG A 313 -0.77 -13.25 -16.60
N THR A 314 -0.97 -11.95 -16.79
CA THR A 314 -1.52 -11.07 -15.73
C THR A 314 -2.71 -10.22 -16.18
N ASN A 315 -3.01 -10.16 -17.48
CA ASN A 315 -4.12 -9.33 -17.97
C ASN A 315 -5.50 -9.76 -17.41
N GLY A 316 -5.68 -11.05 -17.09
CA GLY A 316 -6.90 -11.58 -16.51
C GLY A 316 -7.13 -11.02 -15.10
N VAL A 317 -6.13 -11.16 -14.22
CA VAL A 317 -6.20 -10.61 -12.84
C VAL A 317 -6.28 -9.08 -12.84
N TRP A 318 -5.60 -8.39 -13.75
CA TRP A 318 -5.71 -6.94 -13.89
C TRP A 318 -7.16 -6.50 -14.21
N LYS A 319 -7.83 -7.18 -15.15
CA LYS A 319 -9.23 -6.93 -15.49
C LYS A 319 -10.18 -7.28 -14.33
N ALA A 320 -9.88 -8.33 -13.58
CA ALA A 320 -10.66 -8.72 -12.42
C ALA A 320 -10.64 -7.63 -11.34
N PHE A 321 -9.48 -7.03 -11.04
CA PHE A 321 -9.38 -5.91 -10.10
C PHE A 321 -10.06 -4.64 -10.64
N ALA A 322 -10.04 -4.41 -11.96
CA ALA A 322 -10.80 -3.31 -12.58
C ALA A 322 -12.35 -3.48 -12.55
N ALA A 323 -12.87 -4.64 -12.13
CA ALA A 323 -14.29 -5.00 -12.27
C ALA A 323 -15.18 -4.54 -11.09
N GLY A 324 -15.45 -3.24 -11.03
CA GLY A 324 -16.45 -2.65 -10.13
C GLY A 324 -16.23 -2.96 -8.63
N PRO A 325 -17.27 -2.86 -7.78
CA PRO A 325 -17.11 -3.07 -6.34
C PRO A 325 -16.53 -4.43 -5.95
N ARG A 326 -16.82 -5.49 -6.73
CA ARG A 326 -16.23 -6.82 -6.49
C ARG A 326 -14.71 -6.80 -6.69
N GLY A 327 -14.25 -6.16 -7.77
CA GLY A 327 -12.83 -5.97 -8.05
C GLY A 327 -12.09 -5.24 -6.93
N GLN A 328 -12.72 -4.22 -6.30
CA GLN A 328 -12.17 -3.55 -5.12
C GLN A 328 -11.93 -4.52 -3.96
N PHE A 329 -12.92 -5.34 -3.60
CA PHE A 329 -12.76 -6.29 -2.49
C PHE A 329 -11.71 -7.35 -2.80
N MET A 330 -11.70 -7.87 -4.03
CA MET A 330 -10.68 -8.81 -4.50
C MET A 330 -9.28 -8.23 -4.41
N TRP A 331 -9.10 -6.99 -4.87
CA TRP A 331 -7.82 -6.32 -4.81
C TRP A 331 -7.40 -6.04 -3.37
N ASN A 332 -8.29 -5.54 -2.51
CA ASN A 332 -7.97 -5.28 -1.11
C ASN A 332 -7.47 -6.55 -0.39
N GLU A 333 -8.14 -7.69 -0.57
CA GLU A 333 -7.71 -8.98 0.02
C GLU A 333 -6.36 -9.44 -0.52
N ALA A 334 -6.17 -9.37 -1.84
CA ALA A 334 -4.93 -9.75 -2.49
C ALA A 334 -3.78 -8.83 -2.04
N TYR A 335 -3.97 -7.51 -2.08
CA TYR A 335 -2.99 -6.51 -1.65
C TYR A 335 -2.58 -6.75 -0.21
N ALA A 336 -3.53 -6.91 0.71
CA ALA A 336 -3.19 -7.10 2.12
C ALA A 336 -2.37 -8.38 2.36
N THR A 337 -2.73 -9.48 1.69
CA THR A 337 -1.99 -10.74 1.79
C THR A 337 -0.56 -10.59 1.26
N GLU A 338 -0.42 -9.98 0.08
CA GLU A 338 0.88 -9.79 -0.56
C GLU A 338 1.72 -8.71 0.16
N TYR A 339 1.09 -7.72 0.79
CA TYR A 339 1.79 -6.71 1.56
C TYR A 339 2.28 -7.25 2.91
N VAL A 340 1.53 -8.16 3.57
CA VAL A 340 2.06 -8.92 4.72
C VAL A 340 3.35 -9.64 4.31
N ARG A 341 3.34 -10.36 3.17
CA ARG A 341 4.55 -10.99 2.61
C ARG A 341 5.67 -9.99 2.33
N MET A 342 5.36 -8.85 1.69
CA MET A 342 6.33 -7.78 1.42
C MET A 342 6.98 -7.30 2.72
N SER A 343 6.19 -7.00 3.75
CA SER A 343 6.68 -6.49 5.03
C SER A 343 7.54 -7.48 5.82
N LEU A 344 7.68 -8.72 5.35
CA LEU A 344 8.43 -9.80 5.99
C LEU A 344 9.65 -10.26 5.17
N LEU A 345 9.91 -9.67 4.00
CA LEU A 345 11.12 -9.98 3.23
C LEU A 345 12.36 -9.67 4.07
N GLY A 346 13.30 -10.62 4.16
CA GLY A 346 14.53 -10.47 4.95
C GLY A 346 14.35 -10.59 6.47
N VAL A 347 13.12 -10.67 6.99
CA VAL A 347 12.86 -10.85 8.42
C VAL A 347 13.13 -12.31 8.81
N ASN A 348 14.06 -12.50 9.74
CA ASN A 348 14.53 -13.85 10.15
C ASN A 348 13.98 -14.31 11.51
N ASN A 349 13.10 -13.51 12.13
CA ASN A 349 12.44 -13.81 13.40
C ASN A 349 10.92 -13.64 13.28
N ILE A 350 10.33 -14.10 12.16
CA ILE A 350 8.90 -13.92 11.88
C ILE A 350 8.08 -14.64 12.96
N ASN A 351 8.55 -15.79 13.45
CA ASN A 351 7.88 -16.55 14.49
C ASN A 351 7.79 -15.80 15.83
N ASP A 352 8.66 -14.83 16.07
CA ASP A 352 8.75 -14.08 17.33
C ASP A 352 8.09 -12.69 17.24
N LEU A 353 7.44 -12.36 16.12
CA LEU A 353 6.73 -11.10 15.98
C LEU A 353 5.44 -11.09 16.81
N THR A 354 4.94 -9.88 17.06
CA THR A 354 3.67 -9.63 17.76
C THR A 354 2.68 -8.98 16.81
N GLU A 355 1.46 -9.50 16.76
CA GLU A 355 0.39 -8.89 15.98
C GLU A 355 -0.19 -7.67 16.69
N CYS A 356 -0.03 -6.49 16.08
CA CYS A 356 -0.54 -5.21 16.58
C CYS A 356 -1.60 -4.58 15.68
N THR A 357 -2.29 -5.39 14.87
CA THR A 357 -3.38 -4.92 13.99
C THR A 357 -4.47 -4.13 14.74
N LYS A 358 -4.72 -4.45 16.03
CA LYS A 358 -5.64 -3.72 16.90
C LYS A 358 -5.29 -2.23 17.10
N ALA A 359 -4.04 -1.82 16.84
CA ALA A 359 -3.61 -0.43 16.90
C ALA A 359 -4.06 0.40 15.69
N LEU A 360 -4.38 -0.24 14.55
CA LEU A 360 -4.70 0.45 13.30
C LEU A 360 -6.04 1.21 13.34
N PRO A 361 -6.17 2.34 12.62
CA PRO A 361 -7.43 3.04 12.45
C PRO A 361 -8.53 2.14 11.85
N PRO A 362 -9.82 2.50 12.00
CA PRO A 362 -10.92 1.78 11.40
C PRO A 362 -10.90 1.84 9.87
N PHE A 363 -11.41 0.78 9.27
CA PHE A 363 -11.59 0.68 7.83
C PHE A 363 -12.64 1.71 7.38
N ARG A 364 -12.39 2.36 6.24
CA ARG A 364 -13.27 3.36 5.64
C ARG A 364 -13.93 2.77 4.40
N PRO A 365 -15.07 2.06 4.51
CA PRO A 365 -15.68 1.31 3.41
C PRO A 365 -16.34 2.17 2.33
N GLY A 366 -16.43 3.49 2.56
CA GLY A 366 -17.05 4.42 1.64
C GLY A 366 -16.39 5.79 1.74
N PHE A 367 -16.44 6.52 0.63
CA PHE A 367 -15.92 7.87 0.54
C PHE A 367 -16.67 8.65 -0.52
N GLN A 368 -17.16 9.82 -0.14
CA GLN A 368 -17.73 10.78 -1.07
C GLN A 368 -16.72 11.89 -1.23
N GLN A 369 -16.19 12.07 -2.45
CA GLN A 369 -15.27 13.17 -2.73
C GLN A 369 -16.00 14.51 -2.56
N PRO A 370 -15.62 15.35 -1.58
CA PRO A 370 -16.33 16.60 -1.31
C PRO A 370 -16.20 17.65 -2.42
N ASP A 371 -15.25 17.47 -3.34
CA ASP A 371 -14.96 18.38 -4.45
C ASP A 371 -14.86 17.66 -5.80
N GLU A 372 -15.65 16.60 -5.99
CA GLU A 372 -15.65 15.72 -7.18
C GLU A 372 -15.69 16.50 -8.52
N ASP A 373 -16.54 17.52 -8.63
CA ASP A 373 -16.65 18.35 -9.85
C ASP A 373 -15.35 19.11 -10.15
N LEU A 374 -14.65 19.57 -9.12
CA LEU A 374 -13.38 20.28 -9.25
C LEU A 374 -12.28 19.29 -9.61
N LEU A 375 -12.22 18.15 -8.92
CA LEU A 375 -11.25 17.09 -9.21
C LEU A 375 -11.38 16.59 -10.65
N THR A 376 -12.61 16.34 -11.11
CA THR A 376 -12.88 15.91 -12.50
C THR A 376 -12.36 16.93 -13.52
N LYS A 377 -12.58 18.23 -13.30
CA LYS A 377 -12.07 19.28 -14.18
C LYS A 377 -10.55 19.32 -14.20
N VAL A 378 -9.91 19.24 -13.02
CA VAL A 378 -8.45 19.19 -12.91
C VAL A 378 -7.89 18.01 -13.68
N MET A 379 -8.45 16.81 -13.49
CA MET A 379 -8.00 15.58 -14.15
C MET A 379 -8.17 15.62 -15.68
N GLY A 380 -9.12 16.43 -16.17
CA GLY A 380 -9.37 16.69 -17.59
C GLY A 380 -8.27 17.45 -18.33
N SER A 381 -7.21 17.88 -17.65
CA SER A 381 -6.09 18.64 -18.22
C SER A 381 -4.75 18.28 -17.57
N VAL A 382 -3.63 18.71 -18.14
CA VAL A 382 -2.33 18.58 -17.48
C VAL A 382 -2.26 19.54 -16.29
N ILE A 383 -1.87 19.04 -15.11
CA ILE A 383 -1.86 19.80 -13.86
C ILE A 383 -0.68 20.78 -13.84
N ASN A 384 -0.96 22.06 -14.14
CA ASN A 384 0.06 23.12 -14.16
C ASN A 384 -0.07 24.14 -13.02
N SER A 385 -1.21 24.17 -12.32
CA SER A 385 -1.47 25.12 -11.23
C SER A 385 -0.82 24.65 -9.94
N GLU A 386 0.08 25.46 -9.38
CA GLU A 386 0.76 25.18 -8.12
C GLU A 386 -0.23 25.03 -6.94
N ALA A 387 -1.30 25.85 -6.91
CA ALA A 387 -2.32 25.74 -5.88
C ALA A 387 -3.07 24.40 -5.94
N ILE A 388 -3.33 23.88 -7.14
CA ILE A 388 -3.92 22.55 -7.32
C ILE A 388 -2.96 21.45 -6.87
N LYS A 389 -1.69 21.55 -7.28
CA LYS A 389 -0.65 20.58 -6.88
C LYS A 389 -0.56 20.49 -5.36
N GLN A 390 -0.44 21.63 -4.68
CA GLN A 390 -0.38 21.68 -3.22
C GLN A 390 -1.64 21.12 -2.56
N ALA A 391 -2.82 21.36 -3.12
CA ALA A 391 -4.06 20.78 -2.58
C ALA A 391 -4.07 19.24 -2.68
N LEU A 392 -3.66 18.68 -3.84
CA LEU A 392 -3.55 17.23 -4.03
C LEU A 392 -2.43 16.61 -3.18
N GLU A 393 -1.32 17.32 -3.02
CA GLU A 393 -0.22 16.93 -2.13
C GLU A 393 -0.67 16.86 -0.67
N LYS A 394 -1.44 17.85 -0.20
CA LYS A 394 -1.93 17.90 1.18
C LYS A 394 -3.16 17.03 1.42
N GLY A 395 -3.79 16.49 0.37
CA GLY A 395 -5.08 15.80 0.47
C GLY A 395 -6.23 16.75 0.83
N ASP A 396 -6.08 18.03 0.51
CA ASP A 396 -7.05 19.09 0.76
C ASP A 396 -8.03 19.26 -0.38
N LYS A 397 -9.14 19.95 -0.15
CA LYS A 397 -10.09 20.36 -1.19
C LYS A 397 -9.41 21.31 -2.19
N ILE A 398 -9.67 21.09 -3.46
CA ILE A 398 -9.20 21.92 -4.56
C ILE A 398 -9.82 23.32 -4.41
N PRO A 399 -9.01 24.39 -4.42
CA PRO A 399 -9.52 25.75 -4.35
C PRO A 399 -10.34 26.07 -5.62
N PRO A 400 -11.61 26.51 -5.51
CA PRO A 400 -12.44 26.80 -6.68
C PRO A 400 -11.87 27.87 -7.61
N ASN A 401 -11.05 28.79 -7.07
CA ASN A 401 -10.40 29.86 -7.80
C ASN A 401 -9.10 29.45 -8.52
N ALA A 402 -8.69 28.18 -8.40
CA ALA A 402 -7.46 27.67 -9.00
C ALA A 402 -7.66 26.90 -10.31
N ILE A 403 -8.91 26.70 -10.75
CA ILE A 403 -9.31 25.99 -11.98
C ILE A 403 -9.48 26.94 -13.16
#